data_AF-A0A0D5CI88-F1
#
_entry.id   AF-A0A0D5CI88-F1
#
_cell.length_a   1.000
_cell.length_b   1.000
_cell.length_c   1.000
_cell.angle_alpha   90.00
_cell.angle_beta   90.00
_cell.angle_gamma   90.00
#
_symmetry.space_group_name_H-M   'P 1'
#
loop_
_entity.id
_entity.type
_entity.pdbx_description
1 polymer ?
#
loop_
_entity_poly.entity_id
_entity_poly.type
_entity_poly.pdbx_seq_one_letter_code
_entity_poly.pdbx_strand_id
1 'polypeptide(L)'
;MGQGVYAGWIMNLAYADEAADQLDHYDERDTLLADAFDRVIGELETAPPNGAVRLRQTYLKPPGAYAVAVMVPGRPQRYMLLWEFEEPNTAFIKYAGRGLAAL
;
A
#
# COMPACT_ATOMS: atom_id res chain seq x y z
N MET A 1 -36.33 3.89 1.66
CA MET A 1 -35.07 3.37 1.08
C MET A 1 -33.94 4.24 1.61
N GLY A 2 -33.33 3.86 2.73
CA GLY A 2 -32.22 4.61 3.32
C GLY A 2 -30.93 3.87 3.03
N GLN A 3 -30.15 4.35 2.06
CA GLN A 3 -28.76 3.93 1.88
C GLN A 3 -27.89 5.02 2.49
N GLY A 4 -27.20 4.65 3.58
CA GLY A 4 -26.35 5.55 4.35
C GLY A 4 -25.18 6.03 3.50
N VAL A 5 -25.05 7.35 3.43
CA VAL A 5 -23.84 8.00 2.93
C VAL A 5 -22.78 7.76 4.00
N TYR A 6 -21.93 6.75 3.81
CA TYR A 6 -20.69 6.68 4.57
C TYR A 6 -19.97 8.00 4.30
N ALA A 7 -19.83 8.84 5.33
CA ALA A 7 -18.79 9.86 5.35
C ALA A 7 -17.47 9.08 5.35
N GLY A 8 -17.05 8.69 4.15
CA GLY A 8 -15.93 7.80 3.91
C GLY A 8 -14.67 8.56 4.27
N TRP A 9 -14.02 8.14 5.34
CA TRP A 9 -12.66 8.55 5.60
C TRP A 9 -11.82 8.07 4.42
N ILE A 10 -11.27 9.00 3.64
CA ILE A 10 -10.31 8.71 2.58
C ILE A 10 -8.94 9.03 3.17
N MET A 11 -8.05 8.04 3.16
CA MET A 11 -6.65 8.25 3.50
C MET A 11 -5.94 8.84 2.29
N ASN A 12 -5.31 10.00 2.46
CA ASN A 12 -4.47 10.60 1.44
C ASN A 12 -3.25 9.70 1.21
N LEU A 13 -2.84 9.60 -0.06
CA LEU A 13 -1.66 8.85 -0.45
C LEU A 13 -0.57 9.81 -0.88
N ALA A 14 0.62 9.64 -0.32
CA ALA A 14 1.83 10.29 -0.74
C ALA A 14 2.87 9.22 -1.05
N TYR A 15 3.81 9.50 -1.95
CA TYR A 15 4.76 8.51 -2.45
C TYR A 15 6.17 9.08 -2.37
N ALA A 16 7.12 8.23 -1.97
CA ALA A 16 8.53 8.49 -2.24
C ALA A 16 8.79 8.36 -3.75
N ASP A 17 9.69 9.19 -4.29
CA ASP A 17 10.03 9.20 -5.72
C ASP A 17 10.38 7.79 -6.23
N GLU A 18 11.22 7.04 -5.50
CA GLU A 18 11.60 5.67 -5.86
C GLU A 18 10.40 4.71 -5.88
N ALA A 19 9.42 4.90 -5.00
CA ALA A 19 8.22 4.08 -4.96
C ALA A 19 7.28 4.40 -6.13
N ALA A 20 7.14 5.69 -6.47
CA ALA A 20 6.38 6.13 -7.63
C ALA A 20 6.98 5.59 -8.92
N ASP A 21 8.29 5.79 -9.14
CA ASP A 21 9.01 5.29 -10.31
C ASP A 21 8.87 3.76 -10.46
N GLN A 22 8.89 3.04 -9.34
CA GLN A 22 8.79 1.58 -9.36
C GLN A 22 7.37 1.08 -9.67
N LEU A 23 6.34 1.80 -9.21
CA LEU A 23 4.94 1.52 -9.55
C LEU A 23 4.67 1.82 -11.02
N ASP A 24 5.13 2.97 -11.53
CA ASP A 24 5.04 3.33 -12.95
C ASP A 24 5.75 2.29 -13.83
N HIS A 25 6.92 1.81 -13.38
CA HIS A 25 7.62 0.73 -14.07
C HIS A 25 6.80 -0.56 -14.14
N TYR A 26 6.05 -0.90 -13.08
CA TYR A 26 5.17 -2.07 -13.09
C TYR A 26 3.96 -1.87 -14.00
N ASP A 27 3.37 -0.68 -14.02
CA ASP A 27 2.25 -0.37 -14.92
C ASP A 27 2.64 -0.55 -16.40
N GLU A 28 3.84 -0.10 -16.78
CA GLU A 28 4.33 -0.21 -18.15
C GLU A 28 4.74 -1.62 -18.57
N ARG A 29 5.24 -2.44 -17.63
CA ARG A 29 5.95 -3.70 -17.94
C ARG A 29 5.24 -4.95 -17.47
N ASP A 30 4.36 -4.83 -16.48
CA ASP A 30 3.88 -5.96 -15.70
C ASP A 30 2.52 -5.68 -15.05
N THR A 31 1.49 -5.70 -15.89
CA THR A 31 0.11 -5.36 -15.49
C THR A 31 -0.42 -6.21 -14.32
N LEU A 32 -0.07 -7.50 -14.24
CA LEU A 32 -0.48 -8.36 -13.12
C LEU A 32 0.16 -7.93 -11.79
N LEU A 33 1.38 -7.39 -11.83
CA LEU A 33 2.05 -6.87 -10.66
C LEU A 33 1.47 -5.51 -10.27
N ALA A 34 1.26 -4.62 -11.25
CA ALA A 34 0.60 -3.34 -11.07
C ALA A 34 -0.79 -3.50 -10.42
N ASP A 35 -1.66 -4.35 -11.00
CA ASP A 35 -2.99 -4.67 -10.46
C ASP A 35 -2.95 -5.14 -8.99
N ALA A 36 -1.93 -5.92 -8.63
CA ALA A 36 -1.79 -6.43 -7.27
C ALA A 36 -1.39 -5.33 -6.28
N PHE A 37 -0.52 -4.41 -6.70
CA PHE A 37 -0.15 -3.23 -5.90
C PHE A 37 -1.32 -2.25 -5.80
N ASP A 38 -2.00 -1.95 -6.91
CA ASP A 38 -3.17 -1.06 -6.95
C ASP A 38 -4.29 -1.55 -6.04
N ARG A 39 -4.52 -2.86 -5.99
CA ARG A 39 -5.49 -3.43 -5.05
C ARG A 39 -5.11 -3.14 -3.60
N VAL A 40 -3.83 -3.28 -3.25
CA VAL A 40 -3.33 -3.02 -1.89
C VAL A 40 -3.39 -1.53 -1.57
N ILE A 41 -3.07 -0.67 -2.54
CA ILE A 41 -3.14 0.80 -2.41
C ILE A 41 -4.59 1.25 -2.24
N GLY A 42 -5.55 0.72 -3.00
CA GLY A 42 -6.97 1.05 -2.85
C GLY A 42 -7.55 0.61 -1.50
N GLU A 43 -7.09 -0.52 -0.95
CA GLU A 43 -7.45 -0.93 0.42
C GLU A 43 -6.84 -0.01 1.48
N LEU A 44 -5.67 0.60 1.21
CA LEU A 44 -5.09 1.64 2.07
C LEU A 44 -5.86 2.97 1.96
N GLU A 45 -6.20 3.40 0.76
CA GLU A 45 -6.95 4.64 0.51
C GLU A 45 -8.32 4.64 1.20
N THR A 46 -8.98 3.48 1.21
CA THR A 46 -10.30 3.29 1.83
C THR A 46 -10.22 2.94 3.32
N ALA A 47 -9.02 2.80 3.88
CA ALA A 47 -8.86 2.47 5.27
C ALA A 47 -9.12 3.68 6.19
N PRO A 48 -9.59 3.43 7.43
CA PRO A 48 -9.70 4.49 8.41
C PRO A 48 -8.31 5.05 8.76
N PRO A 49 -8.22 6.35 9.09
CA PRO A 49 -6.97 7.06 9.35
C PRO A 49 -6.19 6.57 10.58
N ASN A 50 -6.79 5.72 11.41
CA ASN A 50 -6.10 5.03 12.50
C ASN A 50 -5.30 3.79 12.04
N GLY A 51 -5.22 3.53 10.73
CA GLY A 51 -4.45 2.43 10.17
C GLY A 51 -5.06 1.06 10.41
N ALA A 52 -6.33 0.99 10.82
CA ALA A 52 -7.07 -0.27 10.91
C ALA A 52 -7.42 -0.79 9.51
N VAL A 53 -6.40 -1.15 8.75
CA VAL A 53 -6.51 -1.73 7.43
C VAL A 53 -6.68 -3.24 7.61
N ARG A 54 -7.58 -3.89 6.86
CA ARG A 54 -7.75 -5.35 6.87
C ARG A 54 -6.58 -6.12 6.22
N LEU A 55 -5.56 -5.40 5.76
CA LEU A 55 -4.34 -5.97 5.22
C LEU A 55 -3.55 -6.62 6.36
N ARG A 56 -2.98 -7.80 6.14
CA ARG A 56 -2.10 -8.47 7.11
C ARG A 56 -0.79 -7.68 7.22
N GLN A 57 -0.81 -6.64 8.06
CA GLN A 57 0.31 -5.76 8.29
C GLN A 57 1.31 -6.41 9.24
N THR A 58 2.59 -6.22 8.94
CA THR A 58 3.68 -6.46 9.88
C THR A 58 4.26 -5.11 10.28
N TYR A 59 4.36 -4.86 11.58
CA TYR A 59 5.02 -3.66 12.10
C TYR A 59 6.53 -3.79 11.92
N LEU A 60 7.15 -2.77 11.33
CA LEU A 60 8.61 -2.68 11.18
C LEU A 60 9.17 -1.69 12.20
N LYS A 61 10.47 -1.81 12.53
CA LYS A 61 11.21 -0.77 13.27
C LYS A 61 11.96 0.08 12.26
N PRO A 62 11.95 1.43 12.35
CA PRO A 62 11.55 2.29 13.48
C PRO A 62 10.03 2.49 13.64
N PRO A 63 9.58 3.08 14.77
CA PRO A 63 8.15 3.15 15.09
C PRO A 63 7.33 3.91 14.05
N GLY A 64 6.18 3.36 13.65
CA GLY A 64 5.25 4.01 12.71
C GLY A 64 5.36 3.56 11.26
N ALA A 65 6.30 2.66 10.93
CA ALA A 65 6.41 2.04 9.61
C ALA A 65 5.71 0.68 9.56
N TYR A 66 4.97 0.45 8.48
CA TYR A 66 4.15 -0.74 8.24
C TYR A 66 4.57 -1.41 6.94
N ALA A 67 4.60 -2.74 6.96
CA ALA A 67 4.78 -3.57 5.77
C ALA A 67 3.51 -4.35 5.45
N VAL A 68 3.08 -4.28 4.20
CA VAL A 68 1.99 -5.09 3.67
C VAL A 68 2.54 -6.04 2.63
N ALA A 69 2.26 -7.33 2.77
CA ALA A 69 2.61 -8.32 1.76
C ALA A 69 1.69 -8.19 0.54
N VAL A 70 2.27 -8.04 -0.65
CA VAL A 70 1.55 -7.99 -1.91
C VAL A 70 1.62 -9.38 -2.56
N MET A 71 0.46 -10.02 -2.68
CA MET A 71 0.32 -11.37 -3.20
C MET A 71 -0.05 -11.32 -4.67
N VAL A 72 0.83 -11.82 -5.53
CA VAL A 72 0.61 -11.85 -6.99
C VAL A 72 0.33 -13.28 -7.43
N PRO A 73 -0.85 -13.56 -8.00
CA PRO A 73 -1.19 -14.91 -8.47
C PRO A 73 -0.16 -15.44 -9.47
N GLY A 74 0.21 -16.72 -9.32
CA GLY A 74 1.14 -17.39 -10.23
C GLY A 74 2.61 -16.99 -10.08
N ARG A 75 2.97 -16.18 -9.08
CA ARG A 75 4.37 -15.78 -8.83
C ARG A 75 4.93 -16.37 -7.55
N PRO A 76 6.13 -16.98 -7.59
CA PRO A 76 6.79 -17.47 -6.39
C PRO A 76 7.45 -16.35 -5.58
N GLN A 77 7.68 -15.18 -6.17
CA GLN A 77 8.34 -14.07 -5.49
C GLN A 77 7.39 -13.38 -4.51
N ARG A 78 7.97 -12.95 -3.38
CA ARG A 78 7.27 -12.15 -2.38
C ARG A 78 7.45 -10.68 -2.71
N TYR A 79 6.35 -9.95 -2.79
CA TYR A 79 6.33 -8.50 -2.95
C TYR A 79 5.82 -7.86 -1.68
N MET A 80 6.23 -6.63 -1.43
CA MET A 80 5.77 -5.86 -0.28
C MET A 80 5.60 -4.38 -0.65
N LEU A 81 4.69 -3.74 0.08
CA LEU A 81 4.52 -2.30 0.12
C LEU A 81 4.86 -1.82 1.53
N LEU A 82 5.79 -0.88 1.63
CA LEU A 82 6.13 -0.21 2.88
C LEU A 82 5.51 1.17 2.91
N TRP A 83 4.90 1.52 4.03
CA TRP A 83 4.31 2.83 4.22
C TRP A 83 4.36 3.26 5.68
N GLU A 84 4.24 4.55 5.93
CA GLU A 84 4.15 5.14 7.28
C GLU A 84 3.13 6.26 7.33
N PHE A 85 2.72 6.66 8.53
CA PHE A 85 1.91 7.87 8.70
C PHE A 85 2.81 9.10 8.68
N GLU A 86 2.62 9.97 7.68
CA GLU A 86 3.23 11.30 7.67
C GLU A 86 2.33 12.30 8.42
N GLU A 87 1.02 12.21 8.20
CA GLU A 87 -0.02 12.96 8.91
C GLU A 87 -1.12 12.00 9.36
N PRO A 88 -2.04 12.42 10.26
CA PRO A 88 -3.10 11.54 10.77
C PRO A 88 -3.95 10.86 9.70
N ASN A 89 -4.05 11.47 8.51
CA ASN A 89 -4.82 10.94 7.38
C ASN A 89 -3.97 10.76 6.10
N THR A 90 -2.64 10.69 6.21
CA THR A 90 -1.74 10.59 5.05
C THR A 90 -0.84 9.36 5.21
N ALA A 91 -1.04 8.37 4.33
CA ALA A 91 -0.16 7.23 4.19
C ALA A 91 0.93 7.56 3.17
N PHE A 92 2.17 7.65 3.66
CA PHE A 92 3.35 7.87 2.85
C PHE A 92 3.95 6.52 2.45
N ILE A 93 3.83 6.17 1.16
CA ILE A 93 4.34 4.93 0.57
C ILE A 93 5.82 5.13 0.27
N LYS A 94 6.67 4.42 1.03
CA LYS A 94 8.13 4.51 0.96
C LYS A 94 8.73 3.57 -0.06
N TYR A 95 8.08 2.42 -0.28
CA TYR A 95 8.62 1.37 -1.11
C TYR A 95 7.50 0.50 -1.67
N ALA A 96 7.61 0.12 -2.94
CA ALA A 96 6.78 -0.88 -3.59
C ALA A 96 7.70 -1.80 -4.40
N GLY A 97 7.83 -3.06 -4.01
CA GLY A 97 8.70 -3.96 -4.76
C GLY A 97 8.93 -5.32 -4.12
N ARG A 98 10.01 -6.00 -4.52
CA ARG A 98 10.34 -7.33 -3.98
C ARG A 98 10.69 -7.26 -2.50
N GLY A 99 10.10 -8.16 -1.70
CA GLY A 99 10.24 -8.17 -0.26
C GLY A 99 11.59 -8.63 0.29
N LEU A 100 12.56 -8.95 -0.57
CA LEU A 100 13.94 -9.26 -0.19
C LEU A 100 14.87 -8.05 -0.34
N ALA A 101 14.46 -7.01 -1.06
CA ALA A 101 15.24 -5.78 -1.23
C ALA A 101 14.90 -4.72 -0.17
N ALA A 102 13.89 -4.96 0.66
CA ALA A 102 13.34 -4.03 1.63
C ALA A 102 13.62 -4.43 3.11
N LEU A 103 14.45 -5.45 3.34
CA LEU A 103 14.95 -5.91 4.64
C LEU A 103 16.48 -5.92 4.61
#